data_AF-A0A7V9RAM3-F1
#
_entry.id   AF-A0A7V9RAM3-F1
#
_cell.length_a   1.000
_cell.length_b   1.000
_cell.length_c   1.000
_cell.angle_alpha   90.00
_cell.angle_beta   90.00
_cell.angle_gamma   90.00
#
_symmetry.space_group_name_H-M   'P 1'
#
loop_
_entity.id
_entity.type
_entity.pdbx_description
1 polymer ?
#
loop_
_entity_poly.entity_id
_entity_poly.type
_entity_poly.pdbx_seq_one_letter_code
_entity_poly.pdbx_strand_id
1 'polypeptide(L)'
;MSVADVVLLVWVALFAASGFFRGLASQLVSLVGVVLGALAGAWIAPHVLSDDRSAWVPLASVLGAATGAVVLGTAAGTLAKPAARFLASRPGLRSADRAGGVAGGAALGLALAWLGAVLFLYQPRIGLREAVQDSRILPALVRFVPPDPVLRALDRFDPFPVLPEFAGRALPPPDPSVLRSAGARAAAESVVKIEGTSCGLGVQGSGWVVRRELVATNAHVVSGQTDTRSLAPGGESLDATTEYLDGGNDVALLRV
;
A
#
# COMPACT_ATOMS: atom_id res chain seq x y z
N MET A 1 8.80 -18.80 12.44
CA MET A 1 7.58 -18.14 11.95
C MET A 1 7.29 -17.02 12.93
N SER A 2 7.11 -15.80 12.45
CA SER A 2 6.87 -14.65 13.34
C SER A 2 5.42 -14.67 13.86
N VAL A 3 5.12 -13.87 14.88
CA VAL A 3 3.74 -13.70 15.38
C VAL A 3 2.83 -13.19 14.25
N ALA A 4 3.35 -12.29 13.41
CA ALA A 4 2.63 -11.78 12.25
C ALA A 4 2.26 -12.89 11.24
N ASP A 5 3.14 -13.87 11.01
CA ASP A 5 2.83 -15.02 10.14
C ASP A 5 1.66 -15.85 10.69
N VAL A 6 1.65 -16.09 12.01
CA VAL A 6 0.58 -16.87 12.67
C VAL A 6 -0.76 -16.12 12.60
N VAL A 7 -0.74 -14.82 12.92
CA VAL A 7 -1.93 -13.96 12.83
C VAL A 7 -2.47 -13.93 11.41
N LEU A 8 -1.60 -13.80 10.40
CA LEU A 8 -1.98 -13.82 8.99
C LEU A 8 -2.61 -15.16 8.59
N LEU A 9 -2.02 -16.28 8.98
CA LEU A 9 -2.56 -17.60 8.65
C LEU A 9 -3.94 -17.83 9.27
N VAL A 10 -4.11 -17.45 10.54
CA VAL A 10 -5.41 -17.51 11.22
C VAL A 10 -6.42 -16.60 10.52
N TRP A 11 -6.02 -15.38 10.17
CA TRP A 11 -6.86 -14.43 9.45
C TRP A 11 -7.34 -14.98 8.11
N VAL A 12 -6.42 -15.48 7.27
CA VAL A 12 -6.76 -16.08 5.97
C VAL A 12 -7.63 -17.32 6.15
N ALA A 13 -7.35 -18.16 7.16
CA ALA A 13 -8.17 -19.33 7.46
C ALA A 13 -9.61 -18.95 7.87
N LEU A 14 -9.79 -17.88 8.66
CA LEU A 14 -11.12 -17.38 9.04
C LEU A 14 -11.90 -16.88 7.81
N PHE A 15 -11.25 -16.15 6.91
CA PHE A 15 -11.89 -15.70 5.67
C PHE A 15 -12.20 -16.86 4.72
N ALA A 16 -11.31 -17.84 4.61
CA ALA A 16 -11.53 -19.06 3.84
C ALA A 16 -12.70 -19.88 4.41
N ALA A 17 -12.77 -20.05 5.73
CA ALA A 17 -13.87 -20.72 6.42
C ALA A 17 -15.19 -19.96 6.22
N SER A 18 -15.18 -18.63 6.37
CA SER A 18 -16.33 -17.78 6.06
C SER A 18 -16.81 -17.98 4.62
N GLY A 19 -15.88 -18.04 3.66
CA GLY A 19 -16.15 -18.34 2.27
C GLY A 19 -16.75 -19.72 2.02
N PHE A 20 -16.28 -20.75 2.73
CA PHE A 20 -16.86 -22.10 2.67
C PHE A 20 -18.34 -22.11 3.07
N PHE A 21 -18.70 -21.37 4.11
CA PHE A 21 -20.09 -21.32 4.61
C PHE A 21 -20.98 -20.38 3.77
N ARG A 22 -20.42 -19.31 3.20
CA ARG A 22 -21.18 -18.29 2.47
C ARG A 22 -21.29 -18.55 0.96
N GLY A 23 -20.39 -19.34 0.37
CA GLY A 23 -20.31 -19.58 -1.07
C GLY A 23 -19.63 -18.45 -1.85
N LEU A 24 -19.27 -18.71 -3.10
CA LEU A 24 -18.57 -17.76 -3.98
C LEU A 24 -19.45 -16.54 -4.31
N ALA A 25 -20.75 -16.74 -4.55
CA ALA A 25 -21.67 -15.67 -4.90
C ALA A 25 -21.73 -14.58 -3.81
N SER A 26 -21.67 -14.98 -2.54
CA SER A 26 -21.66 -14.05 -1.40
C SER A 26 -20.31 -13.33 -1.24
N GLN A 27 -19.20 -14.00 -1.61
CA GLN A 27 -17.88 -13.37 -1.61
C GLN A 27 -17.75 -12.26 -2.65
N LEU A 28 -18.34 -12.42 -3.84
CA LEU A 28 -18.34 -11.37 -4.87
C LEU A 28 -19.03 -10.09 -4.38
N VAL A 29 -20.15 -10.22 -3.65
CA VAL A 29 -20.83 -9.06 -3.05
C VAL A 29 -19.98 -8.43 -1.95
N SER A 30 -19.29 -9.25 -1.15
CA SER A 30 -18.38 -8.75 -0.11
C SER A 30 -17.20 -7.98 -0.71
N LEU A 31 -16.70 -8.41 -1.87
CA LEU A 31 -15.63 -7.73 -2.62
C LEU A 31 -16.07 -6.34 -3.09
N VAL A 32 -17.31 -6.21 -3.59
CA VAL A 32 -17.90 -4.89 -3.89
C VAL A 32 -17.92 -4.02 -2.63
N GLY A 33 -18.20 -4.62 -1.47
CA GLY A 33 -18.07 -4.01 -0.15
C GLY A 33 -16.73 -3.39 0.15
N VAL A 34 -15.67 -4.14 -0.10
CA VAL A 34 -14.28 -3.68 0.09
C VAL A 34 -14.02 -2.45 -0.76
N VAL A 35 -14.37 -2.51 -2.05
CA VAL A 35 -14.11 -1.41 -3.00
C VAL A 35 -14.88 -0.16 -2.61
N LEU A 36 -16.20 -0.28 -2.39
CA LEU A 36 -17.03 0.86 -2.00
C LEU A 36 -16.62 1.43 -0.64
N GLY A 37 -16.30 0.57 0.32
CA GLY A 37 -15.80 0.97 1.63
C GLY A 37 -14.46 1.70 1.55
N ALA A 38 -13.53 1.23 0.72
CA ALA A 38 -12.23 1.86 0.50
C ALA A 38 -12.40 3.26 -0.09
N LEU A 39 -13.23 3.39 -1.14
CA LEU A 39 -13.53 4.66 -1.80
C LEU A 39 -14.23 5.64 -0.84
N ALA A 40 -15.23 5.18 -0.08
CA ALA A 40 -15.90 6.00 0.90
C ALA A 40 -14.96 6.44 2.02
N GLY A 41 -14.09 5.54 2.51
CA GLY A 41 -13.06 5.86 3.50
C GLY A 41 -12.11 6.94 2.99
N ALA A 42 -11.59 6.78 1.77
CA ALA A 42 -10.72 7.75 1.13
C ALA A 42 -11.39 9.12 0.92
N TRP A 43 -12.67 9.13 0.56
CA TRP A 43 -13.43 10.37 0.32
C TRP A 43 -13.82 11.10 1.61
N ILE A 44 -14.24 10.38 2.65
CA ILE A 44 -14.66 10.96 3.93
C ILE A 44 -13.45 11.46 4.72
N ALA A 45 -12.33 10.74 4.67
CA ALA A 45 -11.13 11.03 5.44
C ALA A 45 -10.67 12.51 5.39
N PRO A 46 -10.44 13.13 4.22
CA PRO A 46 -9.98 14.53 4.15
C PRO A 46 -11.02 15.55 4.62
N HIS A 47 -12.31 15.20 4.65
CA HIS A 47 -13.36 16.10 5.13
C HIS A 47 -13.52 16.09 6.65
N VAL A 48 -13.09 15.00 7.31
CA VAL A 48 -13.21 14.81 8.76
C VAL A 48 -11.87 15.03 9.48
N LEU A 49 -10.76 14.73 8.81
CA LEU A 49 -9.41 14.91 9.33
C LEU A 49 -8.87 16.27 8.85
N SER A 50 -8.67 17.20 9.79
CA SER A 50 -8.09 18.52 9.52
C SER A 50 -6.65 18.44 8.97
N ASP A 51 -6.20 19.50 8.29
CA ASP A 51 -4.97 19.55 7.44
C ASP A 51 -3.71 18.88 8.04
N ASP A 52 -3.48 18.99 9.36
CA ASP A 52 -2.32 18.35 10.03
C ASP A 52 -2.40 16.80 10.14
N ARG A 53 -3.51 16.19 9.71
CA ARG A 53 -3.80 14.75 9.85
C ARG A 53 -3.93 14.01 8.51
N SER A 54 -3.48 14.58 7.39
CA SER A 54 -3.54 13.91 6.07
C SER A 54 -2.83 12.54 6.05
N ALA A 55 -1.82 12.35 6.92
CA ALA A 55 -1.13 11.09 7.17
C ALA A 55 -2.07 9.91 7.54
N TRP A 56 -3.27 10.20 8.04
CA TRP A 56 -4.26 9.18 8.43
C TRP A 56 -5.26 8.83 7.33
N VAL A 57 -5.24 9.52 6.18
CA VAL A 57 -6.11 9.22 5.04
C VAL A 57 -5.94 7.76 4.57
N PRO A 58 -4.72 7.22 4.40
CA PRO A 58 -4.55 5.82 4.02
C PRO A 58 -5.15 4.86 5.07
N LEU A 59 -4.97 5.14 6.36
CA LEU A 59 -5.57 4.32 7.43
C LEU A 59 -7.10 4.36 7.33
N ALA A 60 -7.69 5.53 7.13
CA ALA A 60 -9.14 5.69 6.99
C ALA A 60 -9.68 4.94 5.75
N SER A 61 -8.94 4.91 4.63
CA SER A 61 -9.27 4.09 3.46
C SER A 61 -9.22 2.59 3.78
N VAL A 62 -8.21 2.10 4.50
CA VAL A 62 -8.11 0.68 4.92
C VAL A 62 -9.25 0.31 5.87
N LEU A 63 -9.53 1.16 6.86
CA LEU A 63 -10.64 0.97 7.80
C LEU A 63 -11.99 1.01 7.10
N GLY A 64 -12.16 1.94 6.15
CA GLY A 64 -13.34 2.02 5.29
C GLY A 64 -13.52 0.75 4.47
N ALA A 65 -12.44 0.24 3.85
CA ALA A 65 -12.45 -1.00 3.09
C ALA A 65 -12.88 -2.20 3.95
N ALA A 66 -12.28 -2.34 5.14
CA ALA A 66 -12.64 -3.40 6.08
C ALA A 66 -14.10 -3.28 6.55
N THR A 67 -14.55 -2.06 6.85
CA THR A 67 -15.94 -1.79 7.29
C THR A 67 -16.93 -2.10 6.17
N GLY A 68 -16.68 -1.62 4.95
CA GLY A 68 -17.51 -1.88 3.78
C GLY A 68 -17.58 -3.37 3.45
N ALA A 69 -16.46 -4.10 3.57
CA ALA A 69 -16.42 -5.55 3.42
C ALA A 69 -17.33 -6.26 4.44
N VAL A 70 -17.34 -5.81 5.70
CA VAL A 70 -18.20 -6.36 6.74
C VAL A 70 -19.67 -6.02 6.47
N VAL A 71 -19.98 -4.75 6.20
CA VAL A 71 -21.37 -4.29 5.96
C VAL A 71 -21.96 -5.00 4.75
N LEU A 72 -21.32 -4.92 3.58
CA LEU A 72 -21.85 -5.59 2.39
C LEU A 72 -21.68 -7.10 2.45
N GLY A 73 -20.72 -7.63 3.21
CA GLY A 73 -20.61 -9.07 3.45
C GLY A 73 -21.71 -9.64 4.33
N THR A 74 -22.30 -8.85 5.25
CA THR A 74 -23.51 -9.26 5.98
C THR A 74 -24.75 -9.17 5.08
N ALA A 75 -24.84 -8.13 4.25
CA ALA A 75 -25.90 -7.99 3.24
C ALA A 75 -25.76 -9.01 2.09
N ALA A 76 -24.58 -9.57 1.85
CA ALA A 76 -24.33 -10.54 0.80
C ALA A 76 -25.19 -11.81 0.98
N GLY A 77 -25.48 -12.19 2.23
CA GLY A 77 -26.39 -13.30 2.53
C GLY A 77 -27.83 -13.05 2.05
N THR A 78 -28.27 -11.80 1.90
CA THR A 78 -29.59 -11.47 1.34
C THR A 78 -29.51 -11.18 -0.16
N LEU A 79 -28.48 -10.49 -0.63
CA LEU A 79 -28.29 -10.13 -2.04
C LEU A 79 -27.95 -11.33 -2.92
N ALA A 80 -27.15 -12.27 -2.40
CA ALA A 80 -26.76 -13.47 -3.13
C ALA A 80 -27.78 -14.63 -2.99
N LYS A 81 -28.87 -14.48 -2.22
CA LYS A 81 -29.88 -15.55 -1.99
C LYS A 81 -30.39 -16.22 -3.26
N PRO A 82 -30.76 -15.49 -4.33
CA PRO A 82 -31.27 -16.11 -5.56
C PRO A 82 -30.23 -17.02 -6.21
N ALA A 83 -29.00 -16.52 -6.37
CA ALA A 83 -27.88 -17.27 -6.93
C ALA A 83 -27.48 -18.46 -6.04
N ALA A 84 -27.42 -18.25 -4.72
CA ALA A 84 -27.09 -19.28 -3.74
C ALA A 84 -28.13 -20.42 -3.73
N ARG A 85 -29.43 -20.10 -3.84
CA ARG A 85 -30.49 -21.12 -3.95
C ARG A 85 -30.37 -21.92 -5.24
N PHE A 86 -30.10 -21.25 -6.36
CA PHE A 86 -29.87 -21.91 -7.65
C PHE A 86 -28.68 -22.88 -7.58
N LEU A 87 -27.55 -22.44 -7.04
CA LEU A 87 -26.34 -23.26 -6.88
C LEU A 87 -26.55 -24.41 -5.89
N ALA A 88 -27.24 -24.16 -4.77
CA ALA A 88 -27.51 -25.16 -3.74
C ALA A 88 -28.44 -26.29 -4.22
N SER A 89 -29.31 -26.02 -5.20
CA SER A 89 -30.22 -27.03 -5.77
C SER A 89 -29.51 -28.14 -6.55
N ARG A 90 -28.23 -27.96 -6.91
CA ARG A 90 -27.45 -28.90 -7.72
C ARG A 90 -26.20 -29.35 -6.95
N PRO A 91 -26.04 -30.66 -6.64
CA PRO A 91 -24.94 -31.14 -5.79
C PRO A 91 -23.54 -30.75 -6.29
N GLY A 92 -23.28 -30.89 -7.59
CA GLY A 92 -21.98 -30.55 -8.19
C GLY A 92 -21.69 -29.04 -8.22
N LEU A 93 -22.71 -28.21 -8.42
CA LEU A 93 -22.54 -26.75 -8.36
C LEU A 93 -22.37 -26.27 -6.92
N ARG A 94 -22.99 -26.94 -5.94
CA ARG A 94 -22.82 -26.64 -4.51
C ARG A 94 -21.38 -26.87 -4.03
N SER A 95 -20.75 -27.96 -4.46
CA SER A 95 -19.33 -28.21 -4.14
C SER A 95 -18.41 -27.18 -4.81
N ALA A 96 -18.69 -26.85 -6.08
CA ALA A 96 -17.93 -25.83 -6.81
C ALA A 96 -18.08 -24.44 -6.15
N ASP A 97 -19.29 -24.06 -5.74
CA ASP A 97 -19.56 -22.80 -5.05
C ASP A 97 -18.85 -22.71 -3.69
N ARG A 98 -18.80 -23.81 -2.93
CA ARG A 98 -18.04 -23.86 -1.67
C ARG A 98 -16.54 -23.79 -1.87
N ALA A 99 -16.01 -24.53 -2.85
CA ALA A 99 -14.59 -24.48 -3.19
C ALA A 99 -14.19 -23.08 -3.68
N GLY A 100 -15.01 -22.49 -4.56
CA GLY A 100 -14.86 -21.10 -4.99
C GLY A 100 -14.99 -20.11 -3.83
N GLY A 101 -15.91 -20.37 -2.89
CA GLY A 101 -16.06 -19.59 -1.66
C GLY A 101 -14.80 -19.61 -0.79
N VAL A 102 -14.19 -20.79 -0.58
CA VAL A 102 -12.91 -20.94 0.13
C VAL A 102 -11.81 -20.14 -0.56
N ALA A 103 -11.64 -20.34 -1.87
CA ALA A 103 -10.60 -19.66 -2.65
C ALA A 103 -10.80 -18.13 -2.66
N GLY A 104 -12.04 -17.67 -2.89
CA GLY A 104 -12.39 -16.25 -2.89
C GLY A 104 -12.26 -15.62 -1.51
N GLY A 105 -12.62 -16.35 -0.45
CA GLY A 105 -12.40 -15.93 0.94
C GLY A 105 -10.93 -15.79 1.27
N ALA A 106 -10.11 -16.80 0.95
CA ALA A 106 -8.66 -16.73 1.15
C ALA A 106 -8.04 -15.55 0.38
N ALA A 107 -8.43 -15.36 -0.88
CA ALA A 107 -7.98 -14.24 -1.70
C ALA A 107 -8.37 -12.88 -1.10
N LEU A 108 -9.61 -12.74 -0.61
CA LEU A 108 -10.07 -11.54 0.07
C LEU A 108 -9.29 -11.27 1.37
N GLY A 109 -9.08 -12.30 2.19
CA GLY A 109 -8.30 -12.19 3.42
C GLY A 109 -6.85 -11.75 3.15
N LEU A 110 -6.23 -12.31 2.10
CA LEU A 110 -4.90 -11.91 1.63
C LEU A 110 -4.88 -10.47 1.10
N ALA A 111 -5.90 -10.05 0.35
CA ALA A 111 -5.99 -8.68 -0.17
C ALA A 111 -6.09 -7.64 0.96
N LEU A 112 -6.89 -7.92 2.00
CA LEU A 112 -6.98 -7.05 3.18
C LEU A 112 -5.68 -7.04 4.00
N ALA A 113 -5.03 -8.19 4.14
CA ALA A 113 -3.73 -8.28 4.81
C ALA A 113 -2.62 -7.55 4.03
N TRP A 114 -2.63 -7.64 2.71
CA TRP A 114 -1.74 -6.88 1.83
C TRP A 114 -1.96 -5.38 2.00
N LEU A 115 -3.22 -4.93 2.01
CA LEU A 115 -3.56 -3.52 2.21
C LEU A 115 -3.06 -3.00 3.58
N GLY A 116 -3.22 -3.81 4.63
CA GLY A 116 -2.68 -3.53 5.96
C GLY A 116 -1.15 -3.49 5.98
N ALA A 117 -0.47 -4.43 5.31
CA ALA A 117 0.98 -4.46 5.22
C ALA A 117 1.54 -3.23 4.50
N VAL A 118 0.93 -2.83 3.38
CA VAL A 118 1.27 -1.58 2.68
C VAL A 118 1.08 -0.39 3.62
N LEU A 119 -0.06 -0.30 4.32
CA LEU A 119 -0.27 0.78 5.28
C LEU A 119 0.83 0.84 6.36
N PHE A 120 1.18 -0.28 6.97
CA PHE A 120 2.17 -0.32 8.05
C PHE A 120 3.60 -0.05 7.56
N LEU A 121 3.92 -0.43 6.32
CA LEU A 121 5.20 -0.12 5.70
C LEU A 121 5.32 1.37 5.39
N TYR A 122 4.26 2.00 4.87
CA TYR A 122 4.28 3.40 4.43
C TYR A 122 3.94 4.41 5.55
N GLN A 123 3.51 3.95 6.73
CA GLN A 123 3.19 4.80 7.87
C GLN A 123 4.05 4.47 9.11
N PRO A 124 5.25 5.06 9.24
CA PRO A 124 6.19 4.78 10.33
C PRO A 124 5.59 5.01 11.73
N ARG A 125 4.66 5.97 11.86
CA ARG A 125 4.04 6.34 13.15
C ARG A 125 3.19 5.24 13.80
N ILE A 126 2.77 4.22 13.04
CA ILE A 126 1.95 3.11 13.59
C ILE A 126 2.82 2.11 14.37
N GLY A 127 4.15 2.11 14.17
CA GLY A 127 5.06 1.24 14.93
C GLY A 127 4.96 -0.25 14.59
N LEU A 128 4.24 -0.63 13.53
CA LEU A 128 4.07 -2.03 13.11
C LEU A 128 4.93 -2.40 11.90
N ARG A 129 5.82 -1.51 11.43
CA ARG A 129 6.73 -1.77 10.30
C ARG A 129 7.62 -2.99 10.58
N GLU A 130 8.21 -3.08 11.78
CA GLU A 130 9.07 -4.21 12.18
C GLU A 130 8.30 -5.54 12.14
N ALA A 131 7.06 -5.57 12.64
CA ALA A 131 6.23 -6.78 12.60
C ALA A 131 5.95 -7.28 11.17
N VAL A 132 5.85 -6.37 10.20
CA VAL A 132 5.72 -6.71 8.78
C VAL A 132 7.05 -7.19 8.20
N GLN A 133 8.17 -6.55 8.55
CA GLN A 133 9.51 -6.92 8.07
C GLN A 133 9.99 -8.28 8.62
N ASP A 134 9.66 -8.59 9.88
CA ASP A 134 9.97 -9.86 10.53
C ASP A 134 9.12 -11.04 10.01
N SER A 135 8.03 -10.76 9.29
CA SER A 135 7.20 -11.77 8.63
C SER A 135 7.92 -12.37 7.43
N ARG A 136 7.76 -13.69 7.25
CA ARG A 136 8.23 -14.36 6.03
C ARG A 136 7.24 -14.21 4.88
N ILE A 137 5.96 -14.01 5.19
CA ILE A 137 4.86 -14.03 4.22
C ILE A 137 4.53 -12.62 3.73
N LEU A 138 4.40 -11.63 4.62
CA LEU A 138 3.94 -10.28 4.25
C LEU A 138 4.89 -9.56 3.28
N PRO A 139 6.23 -9.56 3.47
CA PRO A 139 7.13 -8.96 2.48
C PRO A 139 7.11 -9.68 1.14
N ALA A 140 6.93 -11.01 1.14
CA ALA A 140 6.78 -11.77 -0.10
C ALA A 140 5.47 -11.43 -0.82
N LEU A 141 4.38 -11.25 -0.09
CA LEU A 141 3.08 -10.85 -0.62
C LEU A 141 3.14 -9.44 -1.24
N VAL A 142 3.78 -8.48 -0.57
CA VAL A 142 3.97 -7.11 -1.09
C VAL A 142 4.89 -7.09 -2.31
N ARG A 143 5.90 -7.95 -2.38
CA ARG A 143 6.74 -8.10 -3.60
C ARG A 143 5.99 -8.76 -4.75
N PHE A 144 5.11 -9.71 -4.47
CA PHE A 144 4.32 -10.41 -5.49
C PHE A 144 3.25 -9.51 -6.11
N VAL A 145 2.62 -8.66 -5.30
CA VAL A 145 1.71 -7.60 -5.76
C VAL A 145 2.28 -6.25 -5.34
N PRO A 146 3.17 -5.63 -6.15
CA PRO A 146 3.71 -4.33 -5.84
C PRO A 146 2.59 -3.28 -5.72
N PRO A 147 2.66 -2.34 -4.76
CA PRO A 147 1.64 -1.30 -4.59
C PRO A 147 1.67 -0.26 -5.72
N ASP A 148 2.82 0.06 -6.30
CA ASP A 148 2.95 1.19 -7.24
C ASP A 148 2.06 1.10 -8.49
N PRO A 149 1.87 -0.07 -9.15
CA PRO A 149 0.92 -0.19 -10.25
C PRO A 149 -0.54 -0.03 -9.81
N VAL A 150 -0.89 -0.49 -8.62
CA VAL A 150 -2.24 -0.39 -8.05
C VAL A 150 -2.54 1.06 -7.69
N LEU A 151 -1.61 1.72 -7.01
CA LEU A 151 -1.69 3.14 -6.68
C LEU A 151 -1.77 4.00 -7.94
N ARG A 152 -0.94 3.76 -8.96
CA ARG A 152 -1.04 4.46 -10.25
C ARG A 152 -2.35 4.22 -11.00
N ALA A 153 -2.95 3.03 -10.85
CA ALA A 153 -4.25 2.74 -11.43
C ALA A 153 -5.36 3.49 -10.68
N LEU A 154 -5.24 3.65 -9.37
CA LEU A 154 -6.13 4.44 -8.53
C LEU A 154 -5.97 5.95 -8.75
N ASP A 155 -4.74 6.45 -8.96
CA ASP A 155 -4.46 7.86 -9.30
C ASP A 155 -5.17 8.28 -10.59
N ARG A 156 -5.43 7.36 -11.54
CA ARG A 156 -6.24 7.66 -12.74
C ARG A 156 -7.70 7.94 -12.43
N PHE A 157 -8.19 7.49 -11.27
CA PHE A 157 -9.53 7.76 -10.76
C PHE A 157 -9.53 8.87 -9.71
N ASP A 158 -8.37 9.39 -9.34
CA ASP A 158 -8.25 10.47 -8.37
C ASP A 158 -8.69 11.79 -9.04
N PRO A 159 -9.75 12.45 -8.57
CA PRO A 159 -10.23 13.70 -9.11
C PRO A 159 -9.39 14.89 -8.63
N PHE A 160 -8.10 14.71 -8.33
CA PHE A 160 -7.22 15.86 -8.20
C PHE A 160 -7.32 16.65 -9.51
N PRO A 161 -7.52 17.98 -9.44
CA PRO A 161 -7.58 18.79 -10.63
C PRO A 161 -6.22 18.64 -11.31
N VAL A 162 -6.18 17.82 -12.36
CA VAL A 162 -5.12 17.88 -13.36
C VAL A 162 -5.13 19.33 -13.77
N LEU A 163 -4.11 20.08 -13.35
CA LEU A 163 -3.92 21.47 -13.75
C LEU A 163 -4.12 21.48 -15.26
N PRO A 164 -5.18 22.12 -15.79
CA PRO A 164 -5.60 21.96 -17.19
C PRO A 164 -4.46 22.26 -18.17
N GLU A 165 -3.49 23.05 -17.73
CA GLU A 165 -2.24 23.44 -18.36
C GLU A 165 -1.29 22.28 -18.71
N PHE A 166 -1.40 21.13 -18.01
CA PHE A 166 -0.58 19.94 -18.22
C PHE A 166 -1.36 18.75 -18.79
N ALA A 167 -2.69 18.84 -18.87
CA ALA A 167 -3.51 17.82 -19.51
C ALA A 167 -3.12 17.69 -20.99
N GLY A 168 -2.57 16.53 -21.37
CA GLY A 168 -2.10 16.26 -22.74
C GLY A 168 -0.62 16.57 -23.01
N ARG A 169 0.14 17.08 -22.02
CA ARG A 169 1.60 17.25 -22.10
C ARG A 169 2.35 16.11 -21.43
N ALA A 170 1.87 14.88 -21.58
CA ALA A 170 2.59 13.71 -21.07
C ALA A 170 3.94 13.63 -21.79
N LEU A 171 5.03 13.71 -21.01
CA LEU A 171 6.37 13.45 -21.54
C LEU A 171 6.41 11.99 -22.06
N PRO A 172 7.17 11.71 -23.14
CA PRO A 172 7.41 10.34 -23.55
C PRO A 172 7.98 9.54 -22.37
N PRO A 173 7.66 8.23 -22.28
CA PRO A 173 8.22 7.40 -21.23
C PRO A 173 9.76 7.45 -21.27
N PRO A 174 10.44 7.33 -20.12
CA PRO A 174 11.89 7.29 -20.08
C PRO A 174 12.46 6.23 -21.02
N ASP A 175 13.59 6.51 -21.66
CA ASP A 175 14.24 5.57 -22.57
C ASP A 175 14.59 4.26 -21.83
N PRO A 176 14.00 3.11 -22.22
CA PRO A 176 14.26 1.84 -21.54
C PRO A 176 15.72 1.38 -21.68
N SER A 177 16.49 1.95 -22.60
CA SER A 177 17.92 1.66 -22.78
C SER A 177 18.76 2.03 -21.55
N VAL A 178 18.30 2.99 -20.72
CA VAL A 178 19.00 3.44 -19.51
C VAL A 178 19.24 2.29 -18.54
N LEU A 179 18.27 1.38 -18.40
CA LEU A 179 18.38 0.19 -17.53
C LEU A 179 19.46 -0.80 -17.99
N ARG A 180 19.85 -0.76 -19.26
CA ARG A 180 20.92 -1.62 -19.81
C ARG A 180 22.29 -0.98 -19.68
N SER A 181 22.37 0.32 -19.42
CA SER A 181 23.66 1.01 -19.30
C SER A 181 24.46 0.46 -18.12
N ALA A 182 25.78 0.31 -18.32
CA ALA A 182 26.67 -0.15 -17.24
C ALA A 182 26.75 0.91 -16.12
N GLY A 183 26.75 2.19 -16.49
CA GLY A 183 26.79 3.30 -15.53
C GLY A 183 25.56 3.34 -14.62
N ALA A 184 24.34 3.23 -15.16
CA ALA A 184 23.13 3.24 -14.32
C ALA A 184 23.06 2.00 -13.42
N ARG A 185 23.48 0.82 -13.91
CA ARG A 185 23.54 -0.40 -13.09
C ARG A 185 24.54 -0.27 -11.95
N ALA A 186 25.71 0.32 -12.20
CA ALA A 186 26.69 0.58 -11.15
C ALA A 186 26.20 1.63 -10.15
N ALA A 187 25.54 2.70 -10.62
CA ALA A 187 25.02 3.76 -9.78
C ALA A 187 23.83 3.29 -8.92
N ALA A 188 23.01 2.36 -9.40
CA ALA A 188 21.78 1.91 -8.74
C ALA A 188 22.01 1.41 -7.30
N GLU A 189 23.17 0.81 -7.01
CA GLU A 189 23.53 0.34 -5.66
C GLU A 189 23.82 1.49 -4.69
N SER A 190 24.15 2.68 -5.21
CA SER A 190 24.47 3.87 -4.42
C SER A 190 23.32 4.88 -4.32
N VAL A 191 22.20 4.64 -5.02
CA VAL A 191 21.01 5.49 -4.97
C VAL A 191 20.11 5.00 -3.84
N VAL A 192 19.70 5.92 -2.98
CA VAL A 192 18.88 5.65 -1.81
C VAL A 192 17.59 6.45 -1.89
N LYS A 193 16.53 5.94 -1.28
CA LYS A 193 15.30 6.71 -1.06
C LYS A 193 15.43 7.49 0.24
N ILE A 194 15.02 8.76 0.23
CA ILE A 194 14.94 9.59 1.44
C ILE A 194 13.48 9.75 1.81
N GLU A 195 13.12 9.53 3.07
CA GLU A 195 11.77 9.73 3.58
C GLU A 195 11.78 10.41 4.94
N GLY A 196 10.74 11.19 5.22
CA GLY A 196 10.54 11.84 6.52
C GLY A 196 9.22 12.60 6.55
N THR A 197 8.99 13.37 7.61
CA THR A 197 7.77 14.15 7.79
C THR A 197 8.09 15.64 7.88
N SER A 198 7.41 16.46 7.08
CA SER A 198 7.44 17.93 7.20
C SER A 198 6.01 18.47 7.17
N CYS A 199 5.68 19.41 8.06
CA CYS A 199 4.33 19.99 8.18
C CYS A 199 3.21 18.92 8.33
N GLY A 200 3.48 17.81 9.01
CA GLY A 200 2.51 16.71 9.17
C GLY A 200 2.31 15.84 7.91
N LEU A 201 2.99 16.15 6.81
CA LEU A 201 2.95 15.42 5.55
C LEU A 201 4.20 14.54 5.39
N GLY A 202 3.99 13.31 4.89
CA GLY A 202 5.10 12.47 4.46
C GLY A 202 5.76 13.05 3.22
N VAL A 203 7.06 13.29 3.29
CA VAL A 203 7.88 13.79 2.19
C VAL A 203 8.84 12.69 1.76
N GLN A 204 8.99 12.52 0.45
CA GLN A 204 9.86 11.50 -0.14
C GLN A 204 10.71 12.11 -1.23
N GLY A 205 11.95 11.62 -1.35
CA GLY A 205 12.88 12.01 -2.39
C GLY A 205 13.89 10.91 -2.67
N SER A 206 14.87 11.24 -3.49
CA SER A 206 16.00 10.38 -3.80
C SER A 206 17.30 11.03 -3.30
N GLY A 207 18.27 10.21 -2.96
CA GLY A 207 19.63 10.65 -2.66
C GLY A 207 20.64 9.67 -3.22
N TRP A 208 21.92 10.01 -3.11
CA TRP A 208 23.00 9.10 -3.49
C TRP A 208 24.17 9.19 -2.51
N VAL A 209 24.84 8.06 -2.30
CA VAL A 209 26.01 7.96 -1.42
C VAL A 209 27.18 8.68 -2.08
N VAL A 210 27.69 9.74 -1.44
CA VAL A 210 28.86 10.51 -1.90
C VAL A 210 30.14 9.91 -1.35
N ARG A 211 30.10 9.49 -0.08
CA ARG A 211 31.15 8.74 0.61
C ARG A 211 30.52 7.92 1.73
N ARG A 212 31.33 7.10 2.41
CA ARG A 212 30.87 6.35 3.58
C ARG A 212 30.14 7.27 4.57
N GLU A 213 28.93 6.84 4.95
CA GLU A 213 28.03 7.53 5.91
C GLU A 213 27.64 8.95 5.49
N LEU A 214 27.73 9.28 4.19
CA LEU A 214 27.34 10.60 3.67
C LEU A 214 26.52 10.46 2.39
N VAL A 215 25.30 10.96 2.43
CA VAL A 215 24.34 10.95 1.33
C VAL A 215 24.03 12.37 0.89
N ALA A 216 24.04 12.64 -0.41
CA ALA A 216 23.55 13.89 -0.98
C ALA A 216 22.09 13.76 -1.43
N THR A 217 21.34 14.85 -1.27
CA THR A 217 19.93 14.99 -1.69
C THR A 217 19.62 16.46 -1.97
N ASN A 218 18.40 16.75 -2.40
CA ASN A 218 17.91 18.12 -2.47
C ASN A 218 17.55 18.68 -1.09
N ALA A 219 17.71 19.99 -0.90
CA ALA A 219 17.39 20.66 0.36
C ALA A 219 15.88 20.62 0.63
N HIS A 220 15.04 20.80 -0.39
CA HIS A 220 13.59 20.74 -0.25
C HIS A 220 13.09 19.36 0.22
N VAL A 221 13.85 18.29 -0.05
CA VAL A 221 13.49 16.92 0.37
C VAL A 221 13.56 16.77 1.88
N VAL A 222 14.42 17.52 2.57
CA VAL A 222 14.72 17.32 4.00
C VAL A 222 14.36 18.52 4.88
N SER A 223 13.94 19.62 4.26
CA SER A 223 13.60 20.85 4.97
C SER A 223 12.42 20.66 5.93
N GLY A 224 12.64 20.98 7.20
CA GLY A 224 11.62 20.89 8.25
C GLY A 224 11.36 19.48 8.79
N GLN A 225 12.16 18.50 8.39
CA GLN A 225 12.07 17.13 8.91
C GLN A 225 12.88 16.95 10.20
N THR A 226 12.39 16.08 11.08
CA THR A 226 13.09 15.67 12.31
C THR A 226 13.24 14.14 12.44
N ASP A 227 12.67 13.40 11.48
CA ASP A 227 12.57 11.94 11.44
C ASP A 227 13.08 11.38 10.09
N THR A 228 14.03 12.09 9.47
CA THR A 228 14.57 11.71 8.15
C THR A 228 15.24 10.34 8.20
N ARG A 229 14.93 9.50 7.21
CA ARG A 229 15.52 8.16 7.02
C ARG A 229 16.04 7.99 5.60
N SER A 230 17.15 7.27 5.49
CA SER A 230 17.71 6.81 4.23
C SER A 230 17.43 5.33 4.05
N LEU A 231 16.81 4.95 2.93
CA LEU A 231 16.43 3.59 2.59
C LEU A 231 17.29 3.11 1.42
N ALA A 232 18.13 2.11 1.68
CA ALA A 232 18.95 1.48 0.67
C ALA A 232 18.13 0.57 -0.25
N PRO A 233 18.60 0.27 -1.49
CA PRO A 233 17.92 -0.65 -2.40
C PRO A 233 17.65 -2.04 -1.80
N GLY A 234 18.49 -2.49 -0.86
CA GLY A 234 18.33 -3.76 -0.13
C GLY A 234 17.26 -3.77 0.95
N GLY A 235 16.60 -2.62 1.22
CA GLY A 235 15.57 -2.48 2.25
C GLY A 235 16.10 -2.10 3.64
N GLU A 236 17.40 -1.95 3.79
CA GLU A 236 18.01 -1.38 5.00
C GLU A 236 17.59 0.09 5.15
N SER A 237 17.21 0.48 6.36
CA SER A 237 16.76 1.83 6.69
C SER A 237 17.62 2.38 7.81
N LEU A 238 18.28 3.51 7.56
CA LEU A 238 19.15 4.20 8.49
C LEU A 238 18.55 5.55 8.86
N ASP A 239 18.65 5.94 10.13
CA ASP A 239 18.28 7.29 10.55
C ASP A 239 19.29 8.28 9.97
N ALA A 240 18.81 9.39 9.42
CA ALA A 240 19.63 10.35 8.71
C ALA A 240 19.53 11.73 9.37
N THR A 241 20.67 12.40 9.55
CA THR A 241 20.74 13.76 10.10
C THR A 241 21.34 14.71 9.08
N THR A 242 20.69 15.85 8.85
CA THR A 242 21.19 16.90 7.95
C THR A 242 22.43 17.57 8.54
N GLU A 243 23.59 17.36 7.92
CA GLU A 243 24.85 18.02 8.31
C GLU A 243 25.05 19.35 7.58
N TYR A 244 24.55 19.44 6.35
CA TYR A 244 24.69 20.61 5.49
C TYR A 244 23.40 20.81 4.71
N LEU A 245 22.98 22.07 4.61
CA LEU A 245 21.81 22.48 3.83
C LEU A 245 22.08 23.83 3.18
N ASP A 246 21.94 23.87 1.86
CA ASP A 246 21.97 25.07 1.05
C ASP A 246 20.65 25.18 0.27
N GLY A 247 19.76 26.03 0.77
CA GLY A 247 18.46 26.28 0.13
C GLY A 247 18.57 27.10 -1.17
N GLY A 248 19.68 27.81 -1.39
CA GLY A 248 19.91 28.59 -2.62
C GLY A 248 20.23 27.69 -3.81
N ASN A 249 21.02 26.63 -3.58
CA ASN A 249 21.36 25.64 -4.61
C ASN A 249 20.49 24.37 -4.57
N ASP A 250 19.55 24.30 -3.62
CA ASP A 250 18.72 23.12 -3.34
C ASP A 250 19.54 21.83 -3.13
N VAL A 251 20.57 21.93 -2.28
CA VAL A 251 21.48 20.82 -1.94
C VAL A 251 21.50 20.59 -0.44
N ALA A 252 21.48 19.32 -0.03
CA ALA A 252 21.72 18.92 1.35
C ALA A 252 22.62 17.69 1.42
N LEU A 253 23.37 17.58 2.53
CA LEU A 253 24.15 16.40 2.89
C LEU A 253 23.61 15.82 4.19
N LEU A 254 23.37 14.52 4.16
CA LEU A 254 22.87 13.72 5.27
C LEU A 254 23.96 12.79 5.77
N ARG A 255 24.11 12.69 7.08
CA ARG A 255 24.84 11.60 7.73
C ARG A 255 23.87 10.48 8.07
N VAL A 256 24.24 9.25 7.73
CA VAL A 256 23.50 8.01 8.00
C VAL A 256 24.32 7.05 8.84
#